data_AF-A0A428Y3I1-F1
#
_entry.id   AF-A0A428Y3I1-F1
#
_cell.length_a   1.000
_cell.length_b   1.000
_cell.length_c   1.000
_cell.angle_alpha   90.00
_cell.angle_beta   90.00
_cell.angle_gamma   90.00
#
_symmetry.space_group_name_H-M   'P 1'
#
loop_
_entity.id
_entity.type
_entity.pdbx_description
1 polymer ?
#
loop_
_entity_poly.entity_id
_entity_poly.type
_entity_poly.pdbx_seq_one_letter_code
_entity_poly.pdbx_strand_id
1 'polypeptide(L)'
;MFGLRQLGMVSVDIVVAGLQPMGDLLVGGLEAPFTMDCSDWPAVRMWPLEDHVADKIAAMYELHGDRQRPSSRFKDLVDLMVIAVKSPVDGATTYAALTAEVDRRRAAGTNVVLPEKFVVPDPSWTAGYRAAAARAYELPTEYRTLGGAVPLAEAFVAPLLQQQGPQGAWNTKRLVWC
;
A
#
# COMPACT_ATOMS: atom_id res chain seq x y z
N MET A 1 -39.25 7.53 -25.09
CA MET A 1 -39.08 6.21 -24.45
C MET A 1 -37.65 6.14 -23.96
N PHE A 2 -37.40 6.33 -22.66
CA PHE A 2 -36.05 6.21 -22.10
C PHE A 2 -35.78 4.73 -21.81
N GLY A 3 -34.89 4.11 -22.59
CA GLY A 3 -34.45 2.74 -22.38
C GLY A 3 -33.29 2.71 -21.39
N LEU A 4 -33.22 1.67 -20.56
CA LEU A 4 -32.05 1.40 -19.74
C LEU A 4 -30.91 0.91 -20.65
N ARG A 5 -29.75 1.56 -20.56
CA ARG A 5 -28.51 1.16 -21.25
C ARG A 5 -27.44 0.86 -20.21
N GLN A 6 -26.86 -0.34 -20.26
CA GLN A 6 -25.69 -0.67 -19.45
C GLN A 6 -24.48 0.17 -19.89
N LEU A 7 -23.88 0.93 -18.97
CA LEU A 7 -22.73 1.80 -19.25
C LEU A 7 -21.39 1.09 -18.99
N GLY A 8 -21.33 0.19 -18.02
CA GLY A 8 -20.11 -0.51 -17.64
C GLY A 8 -20.34 -1.60 -16.60
N MET A 9 -19.27 -2.30 -16.26
CA MET A 9 -19.22 -3.29 -15.18
C MET A 9 -18.05 -2.95 -14.27
N VAL A 10 -18.29 -2.95 -12.96
CA VAL A 10 -17.27 -2.69 -11.94
C VAL A 10 -17.22 -3.91 -11.02
N SER A 11 -16.03 -4.46 -10.82
CA SER A 11 -15.79 -5.50 -9.81
C SER A 11 -15.61 -4.82 -8.46
N VAL A 12 -16.29 -5.33 -7.43
CA VAL A 12 -16.20 -4.80 -6.06
C VAL A 12 -15.84 -5.95 -5.13
N ASP A 13 -14.69 -5.84 -4.49
CA ASP A 13 -14.26 -6.75 -3.43
C ASP A 13 -14.64 -6.16 -2.07
N ILE A 14 -15.37 -6.93 -1.26
CA ILE A 14 -15.84 -6.50 0.06
C ILE A 14 -15.11 -7.32 1.13
N VAL A 15 -14.38 -6.62 2.00
CA VAL A 15 -13.71 -7.23 3.16
C VAL A 15 -14.52 -6.94 4.41
N VAL A 16 -14.94 -8.00 5.11
CA VAL A 16 -15.65 -7.89 6.39
C VAL A 16 -14.75 -8.46 7.47
N ALA A 17 -14.03 -7.58 8.16
CA ALA A 17 -13.00 -7.99 9.13
C ALA A 17 -13.12 -7.32 10.51
N GLY A 18 -14.19 -6.55 10.78
CA GLY A 18 -14.39 -5.88 12.08
C GLY A 18 -13.24 -4.92 12.47
N LEU A 19 -12.40 -4.55 11.50
CA LEU A 19 -11.17 -3.79 11.72
C LEU A 19 -11.51 -2.39 12.20
N GLN A 20 -10.75 -1.94 13.20
CA GLN A 20 -10.68 -0.53 13.56
C GLN A 20 -9.41 0.02 12.90
N PRO A 21 -9.52 1.07 12.07
CA PRO A 21 -8.34 1.71 11.51
C PRO A 21 -7.45 2.28 12.62
N MET A 22 -6.13 2.19 12.45
CA MET A 22 -5.19 2.85 13.37
C MET A 22 -5.01 4.32 13.01
N GLY A 23 -4.94 4.65 11.73
CA GLY A 23 -4.91 6.02 11.24
C GLY A 23 -6.30 6.65 11.16
N ASP A 24 -6.33 7.95 10.84
CA ASP A 24 -7.57 8.67 10.63
C ASP A 24 -8.17 8.36 9.26
N LEU A 25 -9.49 8.16 9.22
CA LEU A 25 -10.20 8.02 7.95
C LEU A 25 -10.06 9.30 7.13
N LEU A 26 -9.55 9.16 5.91
CA LEU A 26 -9.45 10.29 5.01
C LEU A 26 -10.80 10.52 4.34
N VAL A 27 -11.47 11.62 4.69
CA VAL A 27 -12.77 12.00 4.13
C VAL A 27 -12.58 13.18 3.18
N GLY A 28 -12.93 13.00 1.92
CA GLY A 28 -12.78 14.04 0.90
C GLY A 28 -13.76 13.90 -0.25
N GLY A 29 -14.01 15.02 -0.95
CA GLY A 29 -14.72 14.99 -2.23
C GLY A 29 -13.83 14.39 -3.31
N LEU A 30 -14.43 13.61 -4.22
CA LEU A 30 -13.73 13.23 -5.45
C LEU A 30 -13.71 14.40 -6.41
N GLU A 31 -12.58 14.60 -7.10
CA GLU A 31 -12.58 15.41 -8.30
C GLU A 31 -13.46 14.74 -9.35
N ALA A 32 -14.40 15.50 -9.89
CA ALA A 32 -15.37 15.04 -10.87
C ALA A 32 -14.66 14.57 -12.15
N PRO A 33 -14.61 13.26 -12.47
CA PRO A 33 -14.03 12.81 -13.74
C PRO A 33 -14.88 13.24 -14.95
N PHE A 34 -16.13 13.66 -14.72
CA PHE A 34 -17.05 14.18 -15.72
C PHE A 34 -18.14 15.04 -15.06
N THR A 35 -18.78 15.91 -15.83
CA THR A 35 -19.90 16.72 -15.37
C THR A 35 -21.18 15.88 -15.33
N MET A 36 -21.97 15.98 -14.26
CA MET A 36 -23.32 15.42 -14.17
C MET A 36 -24.31 16.54 -13.86
N ASP A 37 -25.54 16.41 -14.37
CA ASP A 37 -26.64 17.35 -14.10
C ASP A 37 -27.28 17.15 -12.70
N CYS A 38 -26.73 16.25 -11.87
CA CYS A 38 -27.11 16.08 -10.47
C CYS A 38 -26.07 16.71 -9.53
N SER A 39 -26.45 16.88 -8.26
CA SER A 39 -25.75 17.58 -7.17
C SER A 39 -24.25 17.23 -6.98
N ASP A 40 -23.60 17.92 -6.03
CA ASP A 40 -22.20 17.71 -5.63
C ASP A 40 -21.77 16.23 -5.57
N TRP A 41 -20.53 15.97 -6.03
CA TRP A 41 -19.92 14.64 -5.97
C TRP A 41 -19.88 14.14 -4.53
N PRO A 42 -20.16 12.85 -4.28
CA PRO A 42 -20.23 12.32 -2.93
C PRO A 42 -18.86 12.42 -2.25
N ALA A 43 -18.89 12.75 -0.96
CA ALA A 43 -17.73 12.57 -0.10
C ALA A 43 -17.41 11.07 0.01
N VAL A 44 -16.15 10.72 -0.21
CA VAL A 44 -15.64 9.36 -0.05
C VAL A 44 -14.85 9.30 1.24
N ARG A 45 -15.07 8.20 1.98
CA ARG A 45 -14.26 7.83 3.14
C ARG A 45 -13.26 6.79 2.68
N MET A 46 -11.99 7.14 2.73
CA MET A 46 -10.87 6.27 2.39
C MET A 46 -10.29 5.68 3.66
N TRP A 47 -9.87 4.42 3.55
CA TRP A 47 -9.11 3.76 4.59
C TRP A 47 -7.77 4.49 4.81
N PRO A 48 -7.26 4.58 6.04
CA PRO A 48 -6.09 5.40 6.32
C PRO A 48 -4.87 4.89 5.57
N LEU A 49 -3.95 5.82 5.29
CA LEU A 49 -2.79 5.51 4.48
C LEU A 49 -1.77 4.67 5.25
N GLU A 50 -1.64 4.92 6.55
CA GLU A 50 -0.84 4.15 7.50
C GLU A 50 -1.25 2.68 7.48
N ASP A 51 -2.56 2.40 7.55
CA ASP A 51 -3.11 1.06 7.48
C ASP A 51 -2.94 0.43 6.09
N HIS A 52 -3.04 1.20 5.01
CA HIS A 52 -2.71 0.73 3.67
C HIS A 52 -1.23 0.34 3.52
N VAL A 53 -0.32 1.11 4.10
CA VAL A 53 1.12 0.79 4.13
C VAL A 53 1.34 -0.51 4.90
N ALA A 54 0.71 -0.65 6.06
CA ALA A 54 0.77 -1.86 6.88
C ALA A 54 0.28 -3.11 6.13
N ASP A 55 -0.90 -3.04 5.51
CA ASP A 55 -1.49 -4.12 4.71
C ASP A 55 -0.55 -4.58 3.59
N LYS A 56 0.03 -3.62 2.86
CA LYS A 56 0.94 -3.87 1.75
C LYS A 56 2.25 -4.51 2.18
N ILE A 57 2.86 -4.02 3.26
CA ILE A 57 4.09 -4.61 3.81
C ILE A 57 3.82 -6.03 4.29
N ALA A 58 2.73 -6.24 5.03
CA ALA A 58 2.36 -7.56 5.54
C ALA A 58 2.11 -8.55 4.39
N ALA A 59 1.33 -8.15 3.37
CA ALA A 59 1.01 -8.96 2.20
C ALA A 59 2.25 -9.27 1.31
N MET A 60 3.22 -8.36 1.29
CA MET A 60 4.50 -8.52 0.60
C MET A 60 5.39 -9.59 1.26
N TYR A 61 5.32 -9.72 2.59
CA TYR A 61 6.13 -10.69 3.36
C TYR A 61 5.36 -11.95 3.80
N GLU A 62 4.21 -12.21 3.19
CA GLU A 62 3.51 -13.49 3.33
C GLU A 62 4.27 -14.64 2.67
N LEU A 63 4.23 -15.80 3.31
CA LEU A 63 4.71 -17.07 2.78
C LEU A 63 3.52 -18.00 2.50
N HIS A 64 3.53 -18.64 1.34
CA HIS A 64 2.37 -19.37 0.82
C HIS A 64 2.62 -20.88 0.67
N GLY A 65 1.63 -21.66 1.12
CA GLY A 65 1.59 -23.12 1.02
C GLY A 65 2.68 -23.83 1.82
N ASP A 66 2.68 -25.16 1.75
CA ASP A 66 3.59 -26.01 2.55
C ASP A 66 5.07 -25.73 2.28
N ARG A 67 5.39 -25.28 1.06
CA ARG A 67 6.76 -24.95 0.65
C ARG A 67 7.20 -23.54 1.03
N GLN A 68 6.39 -22.79 1.77
CA GLN A 68 6.71 -21.45 2.25
C GLN A 68 7.20 -20.53 1.12
N ARG A 69 6.47 -20.52 0.00
CA ARG A 69 6.88 -19.74 -1.18
C ARG A 69 6.74 -18.25 -0.89
N PRO A 70 7.72 -17.41 -1.26
CA PRO A 70 7.58 -15.97 -1.15
C PRO A 70 6.37 -15.44 -1.91
N SER A 71 5.84 -14.32 -1.42
CA SER A 71 4.78 -13.56 -2.08
C SER A 71 5.16 -13.18 -3.53
N SER A 72 4.16 -13.09 -4.40
CA SER A 72 4.30 -12.56 -5.77
C SER A 72 3.75 -11.13 -5.88
N ARG A 73 3.48 -10.47 -4.75
CA ARG A 73 2.87 -9.14 -4.69
C ARG A 73 3.84 -7.99 -4.96
N PHE A 74 4.57 -8.05 -6.08
CA PHE A 74 5.42 -6.95 -6.54
C PHE A 74 4.65 -5.64 -6.78
N LYS A 75 3.32 -5.70 -6.99
CA LYS A 75 2.47 -4.51 -7.13
C LYS A 75 2.34 -3.74 -5.82
N ASP A 76 2.37 -4.42 -4.66
CA ASP A 76 2.33 -3.73 -3.37
C ASP A 76 3.61 -2.92 -3.15
N LEU A 77 4.76 -3.39 -3.63
CA LEU A 77 5.97 -2.57 -3.63
C LEU A 77 5.81 -1.32 -4.52
N VAL A 78 5.20 -1.43 -5.70
CA VAL A 78 4.91 -0.26 -6.56
C VAL A 78 4.02 0.74 -5.83
N ASP A 79 2.95 0.27 -5.20
CA ASP A 79 2.03 1.13 -4.44
C ASP A 79 2.73 1.79 -3.25
N LEU A 80 3.57 1.05 -2.51
CA LEU A 80 4.40 1.62 -1.44
C LEU A 80 5.34 2.72 -1.95
N MET A 81 5.92 2.56 -3.15
CA MET A 81 6.76 3.62 -3.74
C MET A 81 5.94 4.84 -4.16
N VAL A 82 4.74 4.65 -4.69
CA VAL A 82 3.81 5.76 -4.99
C VAL A 82 3.46 6.52 -3.72
N ILE A 83 3.14 5.79 -2.64
CA ILE A 83 2.86 6.38 -1.32
C ILE A 83 4.09 7.17 -0.84
N ALA A 84 5.28 6.57 -0.87
CA ALA A 84 6.50 7.20 -0.40
C ALA A 84 6.82 8.51 -1.16
N VAL A 85 6.55 8.60 -2.46
CA VAL A 85 6.84 9.84 -3.21
C VAL A 85 5.73 10.89 -3.15
N LYS A 86 4.50 10.53 -2.77
CA LYS A 86 3.33 11.43 -2.83
C LYS A 86 2.79 11.85 -1.49
N SER A 87 2.87 10.99 -0.48
CA SER A 87 2.08 11.17 0.72
C SER A 87 2.92 11.13 1.99
N PRO A 88 2.78 12.11 2.89
CA PRO A 88 3.28 11.96 4.25
C PRO A 88 2.45 10.89 4.97
N VAL A 89 3.08 10.16 5.86
CA VAL A 89 2.44 9.21 6.78
C VAL A 89 3.08 9.37 8.16
N ASP A 90 2.28 9.21 9.20
CA ASP A 90 2.81 9.23 10.57
C ASP A 90 3.53 7.91 10.90
N GLY A 91 4.76 8.00 11.39
CA GLY A 91 5.61 6.84 11.61
C GLY A 91 5.13 5.95 12.75
N ALA A 92 4.70 6.55 13.86
CA ALA A 92 4.24 5.81 15.04
C ALA A 92 2.94 5.06 14.73
N THR A 93 2.02 5.72 14.03
CA THR A 93 0.74 5.15 13.59
C THR A 93 0.95 4.06 12.55
N THR A 94 1.81 4.29 11.54
CA THR A 94 2.15 3.27 10.52
C THR A 94 2.79 2.04 11.17
N TYR A 95 3.69 2.24 12.13
CA TYR A 95 4.31 1.14 12.86
C TYR A 95 3.28 0.33 13.66
N ALA A 96 2.43 0.99 14.43
CA ALA A 96 1.36 0.34 15.18
C ALA A 96 0.39 -0.43 14.27
N ALA A 97 0.03 0.16 13.12
CA ALA A 97 -0.79 -0.50 12.10
C ALA A 97 -0.13 -1.76 11.55
N LEU A 98 1.18 -1.69 11.24
CA LEU A 98 1.93 -2.85 10.74
C LEU A 98 2.00 -3.97 11.77
N THR A 99 2.28 -3.66 13.04
CA THR A 99 2.29 -4.66 14.11
C THR A 99 0.93 -5.34 14.24
N ALA A 100 -0.15 -4.54 14.33
CA ALA A 100 -1.51 -5.07 14.48
C ALA A 100 -1.91 -5.94 13.27
N GLU A 101 -1.57 -5.53 12.06
CA GLU A 101 -1.91 -6.26 10.84
C GLU A 101 -1.16 -7.60 10.72
N VAL A 102 0.13 -7.61 11.08
CA VAL A 102 0.95 -8.83 11.10
C VAL A 102 0.42 -9.80 12.14
N ASP A 103 0.12 -9.33 13.35
CA ASP A 103 -0.41 -10.16 14.44
C ASP A 103 -1.78 -10.74 14.06
N ARG A 104 -2.64 -9.94 13.44
CA ARG A 104 -3.93 -10.38 12.94
C ARG A 104 -3.79 -11.48 11.89
N ARG A 105 -2.93 -11.31 10.88
CA ARG A 105 -2.69 -12.33 9.85
C ARG A 105 -2.16 -13.62 10.43
N ARG A 106 -1.21 -13.54 11.38
CA ARG A 106 -0.68 -14.69 12.10
C ARG A 106 -1.76 -15.40 12.91
N ALA A 107 -2.61 -14.64 13.62
CA ALA A 107 -3.74 -15.20 14.36
C ALA A 107 -4.77 -15.91 13.44
N ALA A 108 -4.90 -15.45 12.18
CA ALA A 108 -5.71 -16.09 11.16
C ALA A 108 -5.03 -17.30 10.47
N GLY A 109 -3.83 -17.69 10.90
CA GLY A 109 -3.07 -18.83 10.36
C GLY A 109 -2.22 -18.51 9.14
N THR A 110 -2.10 -17.24 8.75
CA THR A 110 -1.20 -16.82 7.67
C THR A 110 0.24 -16.72 8.18
N ASN A 111 1.20 -17.32 7.47
CA ASN A 111 2.61 -17.14 7.81
C ASN A 111 3.13 -15.81 7.25
N VAL A 112 3.47 -14.89 8.16
CA VAL A 112 4.10 -13.60 7.84
C VAL A 112 5.42 -13.50 8.59
N VAL A 113 6.51 -13.32 7.84
CA VAL A 113 7.86 -13.18 8.40
C VAL A 113 8.47 -11.86 7.94
N LEU A 114 8.46 -10.87 8.82
CA LEU A 114 9.11 -9.59 8.54
C LEU A 114 10.64 -9.75 8.65
N PRO A 115 11.41 -9.27 7.66
CA PRO A 115 12.87 -9.30 7.72
C PRO A 115 13.41 -8.13 8.56
N GLU A 116 14.63 -8.29 9.12
CA GLU A 116 15.30 -7.22 9.90
C GLU A 116 15.71 -6.01 9.04
N LYS A 117 15.82 -6.22 7.73
CA LYS A 117 16.17 -5.20 6.72
C LYS A 117 15.24 -5.38 5.54
N PHE A 118 15.00 -4.30 4.79
CA PHE A 118 14.27 -4.43 3.55
C PHE A 118 15.00 -5.39 2.60
N VAL A 119 14.28 -6.43 2.18
CA VAL A 119 14.70 -7.36 1.12
C VAL A 119 13.53 -7.58 0.19
N VAL A 120 13.80 -7.68 -1.10
CA VAL A 120 12.78 -8.08 -2.08
C VAL A 120 12.42 -9.55 -1.81
N PRO A 121 11.13 -9.90 -1.61
CA PRO A 121 10.72 -11.27 -1.25
C PRO A 121 11.19 -12.34 -2.24
N ASP A 122 11.17 -12.04 -3.54
CA ASP A 122 11.65 -12.94 -4.58
C ASP A 122 12.45 -12.17 -5.66
N PRO A 123 13.72 -12.55 -5.93
CA PRO A 123 14.55 -11.90 -6.96
C PRO A 123 13.94 -11.90 -8.37
N SER A 124 13.02 -12.82 -8.67
CA SER A 124 12.33 -12.91 -9.96
C SER A 124 11.33 -11.77 -10.21
N TRP A 125 11.04 -10.93 -9.20
CA TRP A 125 10.11 -9.81 -9.31
C TRP A 125 10.47 -8.77 -10.37
N THR A 126 11.71 -8.73 -10.85
CA THR A 126 12.22 -7.69 -11.76
C THR A 126 11.31 -7.38 -12.96
N ALA A 127 10.82 -8.41 -13.66
CA ALA A 127 9.96 -8.22 -14.83
C ALA A 127 8.54 -7.78 -14.45
N GLY A 128 7.95 -8.43 -13.43
CA GLY A 128 6.61 -8.13 -12.94
C GLY A 128 6.51 -6.73 -12.35
N TYR A 129 7.47 -6.34 -11.52
CA TYR A 129 7.59 -5.00 -10.95
C TYR A 129 7.64 -3.93 -12.05
N ARG A 130 8.52 -4.09 -13.04
CA ARG A 130 8.65 -3.12 -14.14
C ARG A 130 7.35 -2.96 -14.91
N ALA A 131 6.68 -4.08 -15.22
CA ALA A 131 5.41 -4.05 -15.95
C ALA A 131 4.28 -3.37 -15.15
N ALA A 132 4.25 -3.58 -13.83
CA ALA A 132 3.31 -2.91 -12.94
C ALA A 132 3.62 -1.40 -12.80
N ALA A 133 4.89 -1.06 -12.53
CA ALA A 133 5.34 0.30 -12.34
C ALA A 133 5.19 1.17 -13.59
N ALA A 134 5.26 0.57 -14.79
CA ALA A 134 4.98 1.27 -16.05
C ALA A 134 3.56 1.84 -16.13
N ARG A 135 2.61 1.31 -15.35
CA ARG A 135 1.22 1.77 -15.28
C ARG A 135 0.97 2.77 -14.14
N ALA A 136 1.95 2.96 -13.25
CA ALA A 136 1.89 3.93 -12.16
C ALA A 136 2.44 5.28 -12.65
N TYR A 137 1.61 6.08 -13.33
CA TYR A 137 2.02 7.35 -13.92
C TYR A 137 2.58 8.34 -12.90
N GLU A 138 2.07 8.29 -11.67
CA GLU A 138 2.50 9.12 -10.55
C GLU A 138 3.89 8.76 -10.00
N LEU A 139 4.42 7.58 -10.34
CA LEU A 139 5.73 7.13 -9.90
C LEU A 139 6.83 7.68 -10.82
N PRO A 140 7.83 8.41 -10.30
CA PRO A 140 9.00 8.84 -11.06
C PRO A 140 9.71 7.68 -11.77
N THR A 141 10.29 7.95 -12.94
CA THR A 141 10.82 6.92 -13.85
C THR A 141 11.97 6.13 -13.24
N GLU A 142 12.78 6.76 -12.38
CA GLU A 142 13.86 6.14 -11.62
C GLU A 142 13.36 4.98 -10.74
N TYR A 143 12.17 5.10 -10.14
CA TYR A 143 11.58 4.08 -9.28
C TYR A 143 10.77 3.02 -10.06
N ARG A 144 10.67 3.13 -11.39
CA ARG A 144 9.97 2.13 -12.24
C ARG A 144 10.80 0.90 -12.55
N THR A 145 12.00 0.81 -12.02
CA THR A 145 12.81 -0.41 -12.01
C THR A 145 12.98 -0.91 -10.59
N LEU A 146 13.07 -2.23 -10.40
CA LEU A 146 13.26 -2.80 -9.07
C LEU A 146 14.55 -2.27 -8.42
N GLY A 147 15.64 -2.18 -9.19
CA GLY A 147 16.91 -1.63 -8.69
C GLY A 147 16.83 -0.16 -8.26
N GLY A 148 16.06 0.67 -8.97
CA GLY A 148 15.84 2.06 -8.57
C GLY A 148 14.88 2.22 -7.39
N ALA A 149 13.93 1.30 -7.23
CA ALA A 149 12.98 1.30 -6.11
C ALA A 149 13.59 0.84 -4.78
N VAL A 150 14.57 -0.07 -4.80
CA VAL A 150 15.19 -0.64 -3.59
C VAL A 150 15.71 0.44 -2.63
N PRO A 151 16.49 1.46 -3.05
CA PRO A 151 16.94 2.51 -2.13
C PRO A 151 15.80 3.29 -1.47
N LEU A 152 14.71 3.56 -2.20
CA LEU A 152 13.54 4.24 -1.64
C LEU A 152 12.79 3.33 -0.65
N ALA A 153 12.65 2.05 -0.97
CA ALA A 153 12.05 1.06 -0.08
C ALA A 153 12.91 0.83 1.17
N GLU A 154 14.23 0.84 1.07
CA GLU A 154 15.12 0.82 2.24
C GLU A 154 14.91 2.04 3.13
N ALA A 155 14.78 3.25 2.56
CA ALA A 155 14.54 4.45 3.34
C ALA A 155 13.14 4.49 3.99
N PHE A 156 12.12 4.03 3.26
CA PHE A 156 10.71 4.11 3.68
C PHE A 156 10.27 2.93 4.55
N VAL A 157 10.50 1.70 4.08
CA VAL A 157 9.98 0.47 4.70
C VAL A 157 10.90 -0.05 5.81
N ALA A 158 12.22 -0.06 5.62
CA ALA A 158 13.12 -0.70 6.59
C ALA A 158 13.01 -0.15 8.03
N PRO A 159 12.79 1.16 8.27
CA PRO A 159 12.54 1.69 9.60
C PRO A 159 11.28 1.14 10.27
N LEU A 160 10.24 0.82 9.49
CA LEU A 160 9.00 0.23 9.99
C LEU A 160 9.16 -1.25 10.38
N LEU A 161 10.20 -1.93 9.89
CA LEU A 161 10.48 -3.34 10.19
C LEU A 161 11.30 -3.54 11.47
N GLN A 162 11.78 -2.45 12.09
CA GLN A 162 12.62 -2.51 13.28
C GLN A 162 11.81 -2.83 14.54
N GLN A 163 12.50 -3.14 15.64
CA GLN A 163 11.86 -3.31 16.96
C GLN A 163 11.16 -2.04 17.46
N GLN A 164 11.55 -0.88 16.95
CA GLN A 164 10.93 0.41 17.23
C GLN A 164 10.76 1.16 15.91
N GLY A 165 9.53 1.58 15.62
CA GLY A 165 9.22 2.37 14.44
C GLY A 165 9.68 3.84 14.55
N PRO A 166 9.69 4.55 13.42
CA PRO A 166 9.95 5.99 13.38
C PRO A 166 8.90 6.76 14.21
N GLN A 167 9.32 7.79 14.94
CA GLN A 167 8.46 8.58 15.84
C GLN A 167 7.91 9.87 15.21
N GLY A 168 8.21 10.13 13.94
CA GLY A 168 7.71 11.30 13.23
C GLY A 168 7.25 10.94 11.82
N ALA A 169 7.08 11.95 10.97
CA ALA A 169 6.38 11.77 9.70
C ALA A 169 7.34 11.51 8.54
N TRP A 170 6.89 10.72 7.57
CA TRP A 170 7.60 10.58 6.31
C TRP A 170 7.59 11.90 5.53
N ASN A 171 8.78 12.40 5.18
CA ASN A 171 8.93 13.60 4.36
C ASN A 171 9.11 13.25 2.90
N THR A 172 8.07 13.45 2.09
CA THR A 172 8.06 13.09 0.66
C THR A 172 9.04 13.90 -0.20
N LYS A 173 9.46 15.09 0.25
CA LYS A 173 10.44 15.92 -0.47
C LYS A 173 11.87 15.50 -0.22
N ARG A 174 12.16 15.00 0.99
CA ARG A 174 13.50 14.59 1.41
C ARG A 174 13.70 13.07 1.36
N LEU A 175 12.61 12.32 1.22
CA LEU A 175 12.55 10.86 1.23
C LEU A 175 13.21 10.26 2.49
N VAL A 176 12.84 10.81 3.65
CA VAL A 176 13.32 10.38 4.97
C VAL A 176 12.21 10.52 6.01
N TRP A 177 12.27 9.71 7.07
CA TRP A 177 11.51 9.93 8.29
C TRP A 177 12.11 11.10 9.08
N CYS A 178 11.28 12.06 9.51
CA CYS A 178 11.69 13.28 10.23
C CYS A 178 11.05 13.33 11.62
#